data_AF-A0A352X3F5-F1
#
_entry.id   AF-A0A352X3F5-F1
#
_cell.length_a   1.000
_cell.length_b   1.000
_cell.length_c   1.000
_cell.angle_alpha   90.00
_cell.angle_beta   90.00
_cell.angle_gamma   90.00
#
_symmetry.space_group_name_H-M   'P 1'
#
loop_
_entity.id
_entity.type
_entity.pdbx_description
1 polymer ?
#
loop_
_entity_poly.entity_id
_entity_poly.type
_entity_poly.pdbx_seq_one_letter_code
_entity_poly.pdbx_strand_id
1 'polypeptide(L)' 'PCSPRQAFFAPTETLAIEKTPGKISAETVAPYPPGIPIIIPGERIEQGTIEYLQKV' A
#
# COMPACT_ATOMS: atom_id res chain seq x y z
N PRO A 1 -3.19 6.90 -9.65
CA PRO A 1 -2.39 7.58 -8.60
C PRO A 1 -3.08 8.89 -8.18
N CYS A 2 -3.06 9.21 -6.90
CA CYS A 2 -3.53 10.48 -6.34
C CYS A 2 -2.53 11.00 -5.31
N SER A 3 -2.70 12.23 -4.81
CA SER A 3 -1.81 12.76 -3.77
C SER A 3 -1.98 12.01 -2.44
N PRO A 4 -0.92 11.90 -1.61
CA PRO A 4 -1.04 11.25 -0.30
C PRO A 4 -2.14 11.83 0.57
N ARG A 5 -2.31 13.16 0.54
CA ARG A 5 -3.40 13.84 1.25
C ARG A 5 -4.78 13.38 0.78
N GLN A 6 -4.99 13.25 -0.53
CA GLN A 6 -6.28 12.80 -1.06
C GLN A 6 -6.57 11.35 -0.66
N ALA A 7 -5.57 10.45 -0.75
CA ALA A 7 -5.75 9.06 -0.37
C ALA A 7 -6.04 8.91 1.12
N PHE A 8 -5.36 9.67 1.97
CA PHE A 8 -5.54 9.64 3.42
C PHE A 8 -6.95 10.07 3.87
N PHE A 9 -7.57 11.01 3.16
CA PHE A 9 -8.93 11.50 3.46
C PHE A 9 -10.04 10.84 2.61
N ALA A 10 -9.71 9.93 1.70
CA ALA A 10 -10.70 9.23 0.89
C ALA A 10 -11.44 8.19 1.73
N PRO A 11 -12.68 7.79 1.35
CA PRO A 11 -13.32 6.60 1.90
C PRO A 11 -12.43 5.38 1.68
N THR A 12 -12.25 4.56 2.72
CA THR A 12 -11.38 3.39 2.70
C THR A 12 -12.16 2.10 2.96
N GLU A 13 -11.62 0.99 2.48
CA GLU A 13 -12.09 -0.36 2.80
C GLU A 13 -10.89 -1.24 3.17
N THR A 14 -11.08 -2.16 4.12
CA THR A 14 -10.07 -3.17 4.45
C THR A 14 -10.29 -4.39 3.56
N LEU A 15 -9.25 -4.79 2.84
CA LEU A 15 -9.28 -5.93 1.94
C LEU A 15 -8.22 -6.96 2.35
N ALA A 16 -8.49 -8.23 2.07
CA ALA A 16 -7.47 -9.27 2.11
C ALA A 16 -6.38 -8.92 1.08
N ILE A 17 -5.11 -9.19 1.40
CA ILE A 17 -3.95 -8.80 0.59
C ILE A 17 -4.06 -9.26 -0.88
N GLU A 18 -4.61 -10.44 -1.11
CA GLU A 18 -4.82 -11.03 -2.45
C GLU A 18 -5.78 -10.23 -3.33
N LYS A 19 -6.60 -9.36 -2.72
CA LYS A 19 -7.58 -8.49 -3.40
C LYS A 19 -7.10 -7.05 -3.54
N THR A 20 -5.91 -6.73 -3.05
CA THR A 20 -5.31 -5.40 -3.12
C THR A 20 -4.57 -5.05 -4.43
N PRO A 21 -4.11 -6.00 -5.28
CA PRO A 21 -3.44 -5.62 -6.53
C PRO A 21 -4.27 -4.66 -7.38
N GLY A 22 -3.66 -3.57 -7.81
CA GLY A 22 -4.28 -2.53 -8.61
C GLY A 22 -5.14 -1.55 -7.81
N LYS A 23 -5.31 -1.70 -6.49
CA LYS A 23 -6.00 -0.71 -5.63
C LYS A 23 -5.06 0.43 -5.25
N ILE A 24 -5.61 1.52 -4.70
CA ILE A 24 -4.83 2.62 -4.15
C ILE A 24 -4.63 2.38 -2.66
N SER A 25 -3.39 2.44 -2.19
CA SER A 25 -3.11 2.36 -0.76
C SER A 25 -3.66 3.59 -0.05
N ALA A 26 -4.37 3.35 1.05
CA ALA A 26 -4.80 4.42 1.96
C ALA A 26 -3.79 4.66 3.09
N GLU A 27 -2.86 3.73 3.30
CA GLU A 27 -1.91 3.74 4.42
C GLU A 27 -0.46 3.56 3.93
N THR A 28 0.48 3.88 4.83
CA THR A 28 1.90 3.64 4.62
C THR A 28 2.28 2.23 5.06
N VAL A 29 2.99 1.48 4.22
CA VAL A 29 3.55 0.17 4.57
C VAL A 29 5.06 0.26 4.62
N ALA A 30 5.65 -0.03 5.79
CA ALA A 30 7.08 0.02 6.03
C ALA A 30 7.53 -1.28 6.75
N PRO A 31 7.94 -2.32 6.02
CA PRO A 31 8.38 -3.57 6.64
C PRO A 31 9.68 -3.35 7.43
N TYR A 32 9.82 -4.09 8.51
CA TYR A 32 11.03 -4.08 9.34
C TYR A 32 11.73 -5.44 9.26
N PRO A 33 13.07 -5.48 9.12
CA PRO A 33 14.01 -4.36 8.92
C PRO A 33 14.07 -3.90 7.44
N PRO A 34 14.42 -2.64 7.10
CA PRO A 34 14.91 -1.56 7.96
C PRO A 34 13.83 -0.57 8.46
N GLY A 35 12.55 -0.78 8.18
CA GLY A 35 11.48 0.14 8.59
C GLY A 35 11.32 1.36 7.70
N ILE A 36 11.71 1.26 6.43
CA ILE A 36 11.53 2.32 5.42
C ILE A 36 10.23 2.05 4.64
N PRO A 37 9.40 3.08 4.39
CA PRO A 37 8.21 2.95 3.56
C PRO A 37 8.50 2.39 2.17
N ILE A 38 7.74 1.37 1.78
CA ILE A 38 7.73 0.83 0.42
C ILE A 38 6.40 1.08 -0.31
N ILE A 39 5.36 1.46 0.44
CA ILE A 39 4.09 1.95 -0.07
C ILE A 39 3.72 3.18 0.75
N ILE A 40 3.33 4.26 0.08
CA ILE A 40 2.72 5.45 0.70
C ILE A 40 1.26 5.62 0.22
N PRO A 41 0.42 6.35 0.97
CA PRO A 41 -0.94 6.64 0.54
C PRO A 41 -0.96 7.30 -0.83
N GLY A 42 -1.88 6.85 -1.69
CA GLY A 42 -2.05 7.39 -3.05
C GLY A 42 -1.28 6.63 -4.14
N GLU A 43 -0.36 5.76 -3.74
CA GLU A 43 0.28 4.81 -4.63
C GLU A 43 -0.64 3.65 -4.96
N ARG A 44 -0.44 3.08 -6.15
CA ARG A 44 -1.13 1.86 -6.55
C ARG A 44 -0.37 0.67 -5.96
N ILE A 45 -1.10 -0.25 -5.34
CA ILE A 45 -0.52 -1.49 -4.83
C ILE A 45 -0.26 -2.40 -6.03
N GLU A 46 1.02 -2.65 -6.31
CA GLU A 46 1.43 -3.54 -7.39
C GLU A 46 1.62 -4.97 -6.90
N GLN A 47 1.40 -5.95 -7.79
CA GLN A 47 1.58 -7.37 -7.47
C GLN A 47 3.01 -7.66 -6.97
N GLY A 48 4.02 -7.07 -7.62
CA GLY A 48 5.42 -7.25 -7.21
C GLY A 48 5.72 -6.73 -5.81
N THR A 49 5.04 -5.66 -5.37
CA THR A 49 5.19 -5.13 -4.00
C THR A 49 4.63 -6.10 -2.97
N ILE A 50 3.51 -6.74 -3.27
CA ILE A 50 2.91 -7.77 -2.41
C ILE A 50 3.82 -9.00 -2.32
N GLU A 51 4.31 -9.48 -3.47
CA GLU A 51 5.25 -10.61 -3.53
C GLU A 51 6.55 -10.32 -2.77
N TYR A 52 7.01 -9.07 -2.77
CA TYR A 52 8.14 -8.64 -1.96
C TYR A 52 7.77 -8.68 -0.46
N LEU A 53 6.65 -8.09 -0.06
CA LEU A 53 6.18 -8.05 1.33
C LEU A 53 5.97 -9.43 1.95
N GLN A 54 5.54 -10.42 1.17
CA GLN A 54 5.34 -11.80 1.63
C GLN A 54 6.66 -12.57 1.85
N LYS A 55 7.80 -12.03 1.41
CA LYS A 55 9.13 -12.64 1.57
C LYS A 55 9.94 -12.06 2.73
N VAL A 56 9.46 -10.98 3.35
CA VAL A 56 10.16 -10.27 4.44
C VAL A 56 9.83 -10.88 5.79
#